data_AF-A0A8B6F1D0-F1
#
_entry.id   AF-A0A8B6F1D0-F1
#
_cell.length_a   1.000
_cell.length_b   1.000
_cell.length_c   1.000
_cell.angle_alpha   90.00
_cell.angle_beta   90.00
_cell.angle_gamma   90.00
#
_symmetry.space_group_name_H-M   'P 1'
#
loop_
_entity.id
_entity.type
_entity.pdbx_description
1 polymer ?
#
loop_
_entity_poly.entity_id
_entity_poly.type
_entity_poly.pdbx_seq_one_letter_code
_entity_poly.pdbx_strand_id
1 'polypeptide(L)'
;MFYQTSLMQHLVLEDKLFVNAKDKYDPEMTKIKDTIISESERQPTWGEPLPKCFIPLELEFASLIRQSIPLITLEHLQKINSLQPIRPLTESELKVFLKFQHAIGKVLYFDEYRLDRHVILSPTHLIDAFKSIVTERMFCQGDKEREELWDVMGKKGIVSKKAILQIWKKKKYKTFYKDKNYLLDVMTHLDILVEPTRYDSDRNRILANFYYVASMVRAKDESGYLQSPGFTQRSIAVAFQSSSLMIPPALSFRFISYCLYVWAVKTYCESNNEMLFHRSGVFTIDPSLDMCITCEDEMIIARLVHATSNTLIMRGVASSIYECLSSALEKISQLYIRTSSDQTYSSHASFMTRICCNSPKNSCFLPHNNLANTDKIWICPSHGIEHSIHTITSWTEKKDEDKCKPGCTVTKYQFMRATPSDLQLRRLSLLYSLFEAKELALHLGLSNREVETIFETEDPKTACFEVLRQCRDTEFVVFKDIKDALQIIGKQSIHILCKLVKGQPIYFGK
;
A
#
# COMPACT_ATOMS: atom_id res chain seq x y z
N MET A 1 -24.39 25.66 -22.34
CA MET A 1 -22.93 25.50 -22.49
C MET A 1 -22.46 24.51 -21.44
N PHE A 2 -22.40 23.23 -21.79
CA PHE A 2 -21.83 22.21 -20.91
C PHE A 2 -20.32 22.29 -21.07
N TYR A 3 -19.60 22.61 -19.98
CA TYR A 3 -18.15 22.57 -19.96
C TYR A 3 -17.70 21.15 -20.30
N GLN A 4 -16.88 21.03 -21.35
CA GLN A 4 -16.18 19.80 -21.70
C GLN A 4 -15.35 19.34 -20.50
N THR A 5 -15.77 18.28 -19.82
CA THR A 5 -14.92 17.57 -18.87
C THR A 5 -14.02 16.60 -19.65
N SER A 6 -12.75 16.53 -19.24
CA SER A 6 -11.69 15.69 -19.83
C SER A 6 -12.03 14.20 -19.91
N LEU A 7 -13.01 13.72 -19.13
CA LEU A 7 -13.58 12.37 -19.18
C LEU A 7 -14.14 11.97 -20.57
N MET A 8 -14.47 12.94 -21.43
CA MET A 8 -15.00 12.68 -22.77
C MET A 8 -13.92 12.30 -23.80
N GLN A 9 -12.63 12.47 -23.52
CA GLN A 9 -11.58 12.14 -24.51
C GLN A 9 -11.42 10.63 -24.75
N HIS A 10 -11.76 9.78 -23.76
CA HIS A 10 -11.74 8.32 -23.91
C HIS A 10 -13.05 7.75 -24.47
N LEU A 11 -14.12 8.55 -24.50
CA LEU A 11 -15.38 8.21 -25.16
C LEU A 11 -15.29 8.70 -26.60
N VAL A 12 -14.50 8.00 -27.42
CA VAL A 12 -14.55 8.22 -28.87
C VAL A 12 -15.95 7.80 -29.34
N LEU A 13 -16.82 8.78 -29.56
CA LEU A 13 -18.22 8.58 -29.94
C LEU A 13 -18.41 8.23 -31.42
N GLU A 14 -17.32 8.17 -32.19
CA GLU A 14 -17.36 8.10 -33.66
C GLU A 14 -17.73 6.70 -34.21
N ASP A 15 -17.53 5.62 -33.44
CA ASP A 15 -17.84 4.23 -33.86
C ASP A 15 -18.86 3.53 -32.95
N LYS A 16 -20.07 4.07 -32.83
CA LYS A 16 -21.16 3.37 -32.13
C LYS A 16 -21.72 2.23 -32.99
N LEU A 17 -21.46 1.00 -32.58
CA LEU A 17 -22.11 -0.19 -33.14
C LEU A 17 -23.47 -0.39 -32.46
N PHE A 18 -24.55 -0.35 -33.24
CA PHE A 18 -25.90 -0.57 -32.73
C PHE A 18 -26.32 -2.01 -32.97
N VAL A 19 -26.22 -2.83 -31.93
CA VAL A 19 -26.53 -4.26 -32.01
C VAL A 19 -28.00 -4.52 -31.71
N ASN A 20 -28.67 -5.23 -32.60
CA ASN A 20 -29.96 -5.86 -32.36
C ASN A 20 -29.77 -7.26 -31.77
N ALA A 21 -29.81 -7.36 -30.45
CA ALA A 21 -29.64 -8.63 -29.72
C ALA A 21 -30.71 -9.70 -30.03
N LYS A 22 -31.77 -9.37 -30.78
CA LYS A 22 -32.82 -10.32 -31.20
C LYS A 22 -32.59 -10.87 -32.61
N ASP A 23 -31.73 -10.25 -33.41
CA ASP A 23 -31.39 -10.71 -34.76
C ASP A 23 -30.10 -11.53 -34.73
N LYS A 24 -30.21 -12.82 -35.03
CA LYS A 24 -29.08 -13.74 -35.06
C LYS A 24 -28.09 -13.43 -36.20
N TYR A 25 -28.55 -12.71 -37.22
CA TYR A 25 -27.79 -12.36 -38.43
C TYR A 25 -27.43 -10.89 -38.50
N ASP A 26 -27.50 -10.17 -37.38
CA ASP A 26 -27.13 -8.77 -37.32
C ASP A 26 -25.71 -8.55 -37.89
N PRO A 27 -25.55 -7.75 -38.95
CA PRO A 27 -24.24 -7.46 -39.53
C PRO A 27 -23.28 -6.82 -38.51
N GLU A 28 -23.80 -6.03 -37.56
CA GLU A 28 -22.97 -5.41 -36.51
C GLU A 28 -22.41 -6.47 -35.54
N MET A 29 -23.16 -7.55 -35.28
CA MET A 29 -22.66 -8.68 -34.49
C MET A 29 -21.53 -9.42 -35.21
N THR A 30 -21.61 -9.53 -36.53
CA THR A 30 -20.54 -10.12 -37.35
C THR A 30 -19.30 -9.22 -37.29
N LYS A 31 -19.48 -7.91 -37.48
CA LYS A 31 -18.39 -6.92 -37.36
C LYS A 31 -17.70 -6.97 -35.99
N ILE A 32 -18.46 -7.14 -34.90
CA ILE A 32 -17.89 -7.32 -33.55
C ILE A 32 -17.05 -8.59 -33.48
N LYS A 33 -17.54 -9.73 -33.98
CA LYS A 33 -16.79 -10.99 -33.99
C LYS A 33 -15.49 -10.88 -34.77
N ASP A 34 -15.55 -10.30 -35.97
CA ASP A 34 -14.38 -10.12 -36.84
C ASP A 34 -13.37 -9.18 -36.17
N THR A 35 -13.84 -8.13 -35.50
CA THR A 35 -12.99 -7.22 -34.73
C THR A 35 -12.33 -7.93 -33.57
N ILE A 36 -13.07 -8.74 -32.79
CA ILE A 36 -12.51 -9.53 -31.68
C ILE A 36 -11.43 -10.50 -32.18
N ILE A 37 -11.66 -11.17 -33.31
CA ILE A 37 -10.68 -12.10 -33.90
C ILE A 37 -9.43 -11.33 -34.33
N SER A 38 -9.59 -10.25 -35.10
CA SER A 38 -8.49 -9.38 -35.53
C SER A 38 -7.68 -8.85 -34.34
N GLU A 39 -8.33 -8.37 -33.29
CA GLU A 39 -7.64 -7.85 -32.10
C GLU A 39 -6.99 -8.95 -31.26
N SER A 40 -7.54 -10.17 -31.27
CA SER A 40 -6.93 -11.34 -30.61
C SER A 40 -5.66 -11.79 -31.35
N GLU A 41 -5.69 -11.81 -32.68
CA GLU A 41 -4.53 -12.16 -33.52
C GLU A 41 -3.41 -11.11 -33.44
N ARG A 42 -3.76 -9.85 -33.12
CA ARG A 42 -2.80 -8.76 -32.87
C ARG A 42 -2.13 -8.83 -31.50
N GLN A 43 -2.62 -9.65 -30.57
CA GLN A 43 -2.00 -9.75 -29.26
C GLN A 43 -0.58 -10.31 -29.38
N PRO A 44 0.41 -9.75 -28.67
CA PRO A 44 1.81 -10.20 -28.76
C PRO A 44 2.01 -11.69 -28.46
N THR A 45 1.13 -12.26 -27.64
CA THR A 45 1.19 -13.66 -27.19
C THR A 45 0.42 -14.62 -28.11
N TRP A 46 -0.23 -14.14 -29.16
CA TRP A 46 -0.98 -14.99 -30.07
C TRP A 46 -0.06 -15.94 -30.85
N GLY A 47 -0.40 -17.23 -30.85
CA GLY A 47 0.39 -18.26 -31.53
C GLY A 47 1.69 -18.66 -30.82
N GLU A 48 1.98 -18.11 -29.62
CA GLU A 48 3.14 -18.53 -28.84
C GLU A 48 3.07 -20.04 -28.49
N PRO A 49 4.17 -20.78 -28.66
CA PRO A 49 4.20 -22.20 -28.37
C PRO A 49 4.12 -22.44 -26.86
N LEU A 50 3.14 -23.23 -26.42
CA LEU A 50 3.01 -23.64 -25.03
C LEU A 50 3.55 -25.06 -24.79
N PRO A 51 4.17 -25.35 -23.63
CA PRO A 51 4.60 -26.69 -23.29
C PRO A 51 3.42 -27.67 -23.27
N LYS A 52 3.53 -28.78 -24.03
CA LYS A 52 2.48 -29.81 -24.09
C LYS A 52 2.14 -30.40 -22.72
N CYS A 53 3.10 -30.42 -21.79
CA CYS A 53 2.89 -30.90 -20.42
C CYS A 53 1.98 -30.00 -19.58
N PHE A 54 1.64 -28.78 -20.02
CA PHE A 54 0.70 -27.90 -19.32
C PHE A 54 -0.77 -28.27 -19.63
N ILE A 55 -1.03 -28.82 -20.82
CA ILE A 55 -2.39 -29.07 -21.33
C ILE A 55 -3.20 -29.97 -20.39
N PRO A 56 -2.70 -31.14 -19.91
CA PRO A 56 -3.53 -31.99 -19.08
C PRO A 56 -3.82 -31.37 -17.71
N LEU A 57 -2.91 -30.58 -17.12
CA LEU A 57 -3.20 -29.78 -15.93
C LEU A 57 -4.28 -28.72 -16.18
N GLU A 58 -4.23 -28.01 -17.30
CA GLU A 58 -5.30 -27.04 -17.67
C GLU A 58 -6.66 -27.73 -17.81
N LEU A 59 -6.71 -28.92 -18.42
CA LEU A 59 -7.95 -29.69 -18.56
C LEU A 59 -8.50 -30.15 -17.21
N GLU A 60 -7.63 -30.56 -16.29
CA GLU A 60 -8.01 -30.89 -14.91
C GLU A 60 -8.55 -29.66 -14.17
N PHE A 61 -7.93 -28.50 -14.32
CA PHE A 61 -8.45 -27.25 -13.74
C PHE A 61 -9.85 -26.94 -14.27
N ALA A 62 -10.06 -27.07 -15.58
CA ALA A 62 -11.38 -26.90 -16.17
C ALA A 62 -12.40 -27.92 -15.64
N SER A 63 -11.98 -29.16 -15.37
CA SER A 63 -12.82 -30.20 -14.77
C SER A 63 -13.24 -29.85 -13.34
N LEU A 64 -12.29 -29.42 -12.51
CA LEU A 64 -12.54 -29.00 -11.12
C LEU A 64 -13.48 -27.79 -11.05
N ILE A 65 -13.28 -26.80 -11.93
CA ILE A 65 -14.17 -25.64 -12.03
C ILE A 65 -15.59 -26.08 -12.41
N ARG A 66 -15.74 -27.01 -13.37
CA ARG A 66 -17.06 -27.59 -13.75
C ARG A 66 -17.71 -28.34 -12.58
N GLN A 67 -16.93 -28.93 -11.69
CA GLN A 67 -17.40 -29.58 -10.45
C GLN A 67 -17.64 -28.58 -9.31
N SER A 68 -17.59 -27.27 -9.57
CA SER A 68 -17.75 -26.22 -8.55
C SER A 68 -16.68 -26.27 -7.44
N ILE A 69 -15.45 -26.62 -7.79
CA ILE A 69 -14.27 -26.57 -6.91
C ILE A 69 -13.39 -25.39 -7.35
N PRO A 70 -13.60 -24.19 -6.78
CA PRO A 70 -12.93 -22.96 -7.22
C PRO A 70 -11.54 -22.77 -6.60
N LEU A 71 -11.20 -23.56 -5.58
CA LEU A 71 -9.98 -23.45 -4.79
C LEU A 71 -9.47 -24.86 -4.48
N ILE A 72 -8.16 -25.05 -4.61
CA ILE A 72 -7.46 -26.28 -4.20
C ILE A 72 -6.20 -25.95 -3.40
N THR A 73 -5.73 -26.89 -2.59
CA THR A 73 -4.43 -26.79 -1.92
C THR A 73 -3.30 -27.18 -2.87
N LEU A 74 -2.08 -26.71 -2.58
CA LEU A 74 -0.88 -27.11 -3.32
C LEU A 74 -0.65 -28.63 -3.25
N GLU A 75 -0.95 -29.25 -2.11
CA GLU A 75 -0.89 -30.71 -1.95
C GLU A 75 -1.85 -31.43 -2.89
N HIS A 76 -3.06 -30.91 -3.08
CA HIS A 76 -4.01 -31.48 -4.04
C HIS A 76 -3.48 -31.31 -5.47
N LEU A 77 -2.94 -30.14 -5.80
CA LEU A 77 -2.30 -29.91 -7.10
C LEU A 77 -1.14 -30.88 -7.35
N GLN A 78 -0.29 -31.14 -6.35
CA GLN A 78 0.82 -32.09 -6.45
C GLN A 78 0.33 -33.51 -6.74
N LYS A 79 -0.80 -33.93 -6.15
CA LYS A 79 -1.44 -35.22 -6.45
C LYS A 79 -1.99 -35.28 -7.88
N ILE A 80 -2.61 -34.20 -8.38
CA ILE A 80 -3.06 -34.13 -9.77
C ILE A 80 -1.86 -34.17 -10.73
N ASN A 81 -0.78 -33.49 -10.36
CA ASN A 81 0.45 -33.44 -11.14
C ASN A 81 1.18 -34.80 -11.19
N SER A 82 1.15 -35.61 -10.12
CA SER A 82 1.78 -36.93 -10.13
C SER A 82 1.06 -37.95 -11.02
N LEU A 83 -0.20 -37.70 -11.35
CA LEU A 83 -1.04 -38.54 -12.20
C LEU A 83 -1.09 -38.08 -13.67
N GLN A 84 -0.24 -37.13 -14.06
CA GLN A 84 -0.27 -36.54 -15.40
C GLN A 84 0.07 -37.57 -16.49
N PRO A 85 -0.70 -37.62 -17.59
CA PRO A 85 -0.55 -38.65 -18.63
C PRO A 85 0.71 -38.51 -19.48
N ILE A 86 1.28 -37.30 -19.57
CA ILE A 86 2.52 -37.04 -20.35
C ILE A 86 3.73 -37.25 -19.44
N ARG A 87 3.86 -36.39 -18.44
CA ARG A 87 4.79 -36.53 -17.31
C ARG A 87 4.37 -35.56 -16.20
N PRO A 88 4.69 -35.86 -14.94
CA PRO A 88 4.63 -34.88 -13.87
C PRO A 88 5.58 -33.70 -14.13
N LEU A 89 5.15 -32.51 -13.75
CA LEU A 89 6.03 -31.34 -13.64
C LEU A 89 6.86 -31.45 -12.36
N THR A 90 8.12 -31.01 -12.42
CA THR A 90 8.92 -30.75 -11.21
C THR A 90 8.31 -29.59 -10.40
N GLU A 91 8.73 -29.41 -9.15
CA GLU A 91 8.20 -28.31 -8.32
C GLU A 91 8.47 -26.93 -8.94
N SER A 92 9.65 -26.72 -9.52
CA SER A 92 10.01 -25.47 -10.19
C SER A 92 9.16 -25.24 -11.45
N GLU A 93 8.96 -26.27 -12.27
CA GLU A 93 8.10 -26.21 -13.45
C GLU A 93 6.63 -25.95 -13.09
N LEU A 94 6.15 -26.54 -11.98
CA LEU A 94 4.80 -26.30 -11.48
C LEU A 94 4.62 -24.85 -11.03
N LYS A 95 5.61 -24.26 -10.35
CA LYS A 95 5.59 -22.83 -10.01
C LYS A 95 5.60 -21.94 -11.25
N VAL A 96 6.39 -22.29 -12.28
CA VAL A 96 6.38 -21.57 -13.57
C VAL A 96 5.02 -21.66 -14.24
N PHE A 97 4.42 -22.85 -14.27
CA PHE A 97 3.05 -23.05 -14.77
C PHE A 97 2.05 -22.17 -14.03
N LEU A 98 2.05 -22.17 -12.70
CA LEU A 98 1.13 -21.35 -11.89
C LEU A 98 1.33 -19.85 -12.12
N LYS A 99 2.59 -19.37 -12.17
CA LYS A 99 2.90 -17.97 -12.46
C LYS A 99 2.43 -17.56 -13.86
N PHE A 100 2.60 -18.42 -14.85
CA PHE A 100 2.08 -18.21 -16.20
C PHE A 100 0.55 -18.10 -16.20
N GLN A 101 -0.15 -19.06 -15.59
CA GLN A 101 -1.61 -19.08 -15.50
C GLN A 101 -2.17 -17.88 -14.72
N HIS A 102 -1.44 -17.41 -13.69
CA HIS A 102 -1.75 -16.19 -12.95
C HIS A 102 -1.59 -14.94 -13.81
N ALA A 103 -0.49 -14.84 -14.55
CA ALA A 103 -0.22 -13.67 -15.40
C ALA A 103 -1.29 -13.45 -16.48
N ILE A 104 -1.85 -14.55 -17.02
CA ILE A 104 -2.95 -14.48 -18.01
C ILE A 104 -4.35 -14.43 -17.37
N GLY A 105 -4.43 -14.40 -16.03
CA GLY A 105 -5.69 -14.27 -15.29
C GLY A 105 -6.62 -15.48 -15.33
N LYS A 106 -6.15 -16.65 -15.78
CA LYS A 106 -6.96 -17.89 -15.78
C LYS A 106 -7.13 -18.46 -14.37
N VAL A 107 -6.06 -18.42 -13.58
CA VAL A 107 -6.04 -18.83 -12.16
C VAL A 107 -5.39 -17.72 -11.34
N LEU A 108 -5.44 -17.79 -10.01
CA LEU A 108 -4.63 -16.92 -9.16
C LEU A 108 -3.78 -17.78 -8.22
N TYR A 109 -2.47 -17.57 -8.28
CA TYR A 109 -1.47 -18.10 -7.36
C TYR A 109 -0.62 -16.95 -6.82
N PHE A 110 -0.46 -16.92 -5.50
CA PHE A 110 0.31 -15.93 -4.77
C PHE A 110 1.53 -16.64 -4.18
N ASP A 111 2.73 -16.30 -4.66
CA ASP A 111 4.01 -16.87 -4.19
C ASP A 111 4.50 -16.11 -2.96
N GLU A 112 3.60 -15.92 -1.99
CA GLU A 112 3.79 -15.16 -0.77
C GLU A 112 3.43 -16.01 0.45
N TYR A 113 4.13 -15.78 1.56
CA TYR A 113 3.93 -16.51 2.81
C TYR A 113 2.44 -16.52 3.23
N ARG A 114 1.93 -17.72 3.57
CA ARG A 114 0.52 -18.06 3.90
C ARG A 114 -0.42 -18.19 2.71
N LEU A 115 -0.10 -17.57 1.57
CA LEU A 115 -0.93 -17.66 0.36
C LEU A 115 -0.45 -18.74 -0.63
N ASP A 116 0.84 -19.05 -0.59
CA ASP A 116 1.55 -20.05 -1.40
C ASP A 116 1.00 -21.48 -1.31
N ARG A 117 0.14 -21.76 -0.31
CA ARG A 117 -0.43 -23.08 -0.06
C ARG A 117 -1.70 -23.39 -0.84
N HIS A 118 -2.28 -22.42 -1.55
CA HIS A 118 -3.51 -22.60 -2.31
C HIS A 118 -3.40 -22.07 -3.73
N VAL A 119 -4.24 -22.62 -4.60
CA VAL A 119 -4.44 -22.15 -5.97
C VAL A 119 -5.91 -21.86 -6.16
N ILE A 120 -6.20 -20.63 -6.59
CA ILE A 120 -7.56 -20.18 -6.90
C ILE A 120 -7.81 -20.48 -8.37
N LEU A 121 -8.57 -21.53 -8.65
CA LEU A 121 -8.89 -21.97 -10.00
C LEU A 121 -9.96 -21.07 -10.66
N SER A 122 -10.78 -20.40 -9.85
CA SER A 122 -11.82 -19.50 -10.35
C SER A 122 -11.65 -18.08 -9.77
N PRO A 123 -11.03 -17.16 -10.53
CA PRO A 123 -10.96 -15.75 -10.15
C PRO A 123 -12.35 -15.13 -9.91
N THR A 124 -13.37 -15.56 -10.66
CA THR A 124 -14.76 -15.12 -10.46
C THR A 124 -15.29 -15.47 -9.09
N HIS A 125 -15.00 -16.68 -8.58
CA HIS A 125 -15.43 -17.08 -7.24
C HIS A 125 -14.82 -16.20 -6.15
N LEU A 126 -13.55 -15.81 -6.32
CA LEU A 126 -12.88 -14.87 -5.44
C LEU A 126 -13.55 -13.49 -5.48
N ILE A 127 -13.86 -12.98 -6.68
CA ILE A 127 -14.56 -11.71 -6.87
C ILE A 127 -15.93 -11.75 -6.19
N ASP A 128 -16.66 -12.86 -6.28
CA ASP A 128 -17.95 -13.01 -5.62
C ASP A 128 -17.82 -13.02 -4.09
N ALA A 129 -16.75 -13.63 -3.55
CA ALA A 129 -16.43 -13.54 -2.14
C ALA A 129 -16.19 -12.08 -1.72
N PHE A 130 -15.45 -11.30 -2.52
CA PHE A 130 -15.19 -9.90 -2.23
C PHE A 130 -16.48 -9.07 -2.30
N LYS A 131 -17.27 -9.24 -3.36
CA LYS A 131 -18.57 -8.55 -3.56
C LYS A 131 -19.58 -8.88 -2.47
N SER A 132 -19.46 -10.02 -1.80
CA SER A 132 -20.32 -10.33 -0.66
C SER A 132 -20.12 -9.34 0.51
N ILE A 133 -18.93 -8.74 0.61
CA ILE A 133 -18.52 -7.80 1.67
C ILE A 133 -18.42 -6.36 1.14
N VAL A 134 -17.61 -6.13 0.11
CA VAL A 134 -17.31 -4.81 -0.48
C VAL A 134 -18.06 -4.68 -1.81
N THR A 135 -19.13 -3.89 -1.82
CA THR A 135 -19.96 -3.69 -3.02
C THR A 135 -20.78 -2.40 -2.95
N GLU A 136 -21.43 -2.05 -4.06
CA GLU A 136 -22.38 -0.93 -4.10
C GLU A 136 -23.71 -1.27 -3.45
N ARG A 137 -24.37 -0.25 -2.88
CA ARG A 137 -25.60 -0.43 -2.06
C ARG A 137 -26.70 -1.18 -2.79
N MET A 138 -26.84 -0.95 -4.10
CA MET A 138 -27.85 -1.62 -4.94
C MET A 138 -27.73 -3.15 -4.91
N PHE A 139 -26.53 -3.70 -4.70
CA PHE A 139 -26.30 -5.14 -4.64
C PHE A 139 -26.50 -5.72 -3.23
N CYS A 140 -26.79 -4.88 -2.23
CA CYS A 140 -27.17 -5.29 -0.88
C CYS A 140 -28.68 -5.37 -0.68
N GLN A 141 -29.47 -4.82 -1.61
CA GLN A 141 -30.93 -4.71 -1.48
C GLN A 141 -31.59 -6.05 -1.16
N GLY A 142 -32.39 -6.06 -0.09
CA GLY A 142 -33.12 -7.24 0.36
C GLY A 142 -32.32 -8.16 1.30
N ASP A 143 -31.07 -7.80 1.64
CA ASP A 143 -30.28 -8.45 2.69
C ASP A 143 -29.93 -7.43 3.78
N LYS A 144 -30.78 -7.32 4.80
CA LYS A 144 -30.69 -6.31 5.87
C LYS A 144 -29.31 -6.26 6.54
N GLU A 145 -28.69 -7.40 6.82
CA GLU A 145 -27.36 -7.41 7.47
C GLU A 145 -26.27 -6.86 6.54
N ARG A 146 -26.39 -7.07 5.22
CA ARG A 146 -25.45 -6.49 4.25
C ARG A 146 -25.69 -5.01 4.05
N GLU A 147 -26.93 -4.55 4.10
CA GLU A 147 -27.26 -3.13 4.11
C GLU A 147 -26.69 -2.43 5.36
N GLU A 148 -26.90 -3.01 6.55
CA GLU A 148 -26.32 -2.52 7.81
C GLU A 148 -24.78 -2.51 7.75
N LEU A 149 -24.17 -3.58 7.21
CA LEU A 149 -22.71 -3.62 7.04
C LEU A 149 -22.23 -2.52 6.09
N TRP A 150 -22.93 -2.32 4.98
CA TRP A 150 -22.62 -1.30 3.99
C TRP A 150 -22.71 0.10 4.62
N ASP A 151 -23.75 0.39 5.40
CA ASP A 151 -23.91 1.68 6.10
C ASP A 151 -22.79 1.92 7.12
N VAL A 152 -22.40 0.90 7.89
CA VAL A 152 -21.30 0.99 8.87
C VAL A 152 -19.96 1.24 8.18
N MET A 153 -19.65 0.50 7.11
CA MET A 153 -18.43 0.73 6.33
C MET A 153 -18.45 2.11 5.65
N GLY A 154 -19.61 2.55 5.14
CA GLY A 154 -19.80 3.87 4.55
C GLY A 154 -19.48 5.01 5.53
N LYS A 155 -19.93 4.88 6.78
CA LYS A 155 -19.76 5.92 7.81
C LYS A 155 -18.40 5.87 8.50
N LYS A 156 -17.89 4.67 8.82
CA LYS A 156 -16.70 4.50 9.67
C LYS A 156 -15.49 3.95 8.93
N GLY A 157 -15.68 3.33 7.77
CA GLY A 157 -14.62 2.63 7.06
C GLY A 157 -14.14 1.36 7.73
N ILE A 158 -14.94 0.76 8.62
CA ILE A 158 -14.56 -0.48 9.34
C ILE A 158 -15.57 -1.59 9.13
N VAL A 159 -15.06 -2.82 9.19
CA VAL A 159 -15.87 -4.06 9.18
C VAL A 159 -15.36 -5.02 10.25
N SER A 160 -16.25 -5.49 11.13
CA SER A 160 -15.85 -6.51 12.12
C SER A 160 -15.62 -7.87 11.46
N LYS A 161 -14.61 -8.61 11.92
CA LYS A 161 -14.35 -9.99 11.47
C LYS A 161 -15.59 -10.87 11.67
N LYS A 162 -16.30 -10.68 12.79
CA LYS A 162 -17.55 -11.39 13.08
C LYS A 162 -18.62 -11.14 12.03
N ALA A 163 -18.81 -9.89 11.57
CA ALA A 163 -19.83 -9.57 10.57
C ALA A 163 -19.57 -10.25 9.22
N ILE A 164 -18.31 -10.27 8.75
CA ILE A 164 -17.91 -11.00 7.53
C ILE A 164 -18.29 -12.47 7.66
N LEU A 165 -17.95 -13.10 8.79
CA LEU A 165 -18.25 -14.51 9.03
C LEU A 165 -19.74 -14.80 9.11
N GLN A 166 -20.57 -13.88 9.61
CA GLN A 166 -22.03 -14.06 9.62
C GLN A 166 -22.61 -14.02 8.21
N ILE A 167 -22.14 -13.09 7.36
CA ILE A 167 -22.54 -13.06 5.95
C ILE A 167 -22.18 -14.39 5.27
N TRP A 168 -20.97 -14.89 5.47
CA TRP A 168 -20.51 -16.14 4.87
C TRP A 168 -21.19 -17.39 5.44
N LYS A 169 -21.83 -17.34 6.62
CA LYS A 169 -22.64 -18.45 7.13
C LYS A 169 -23.98 -18.60 6.41
N LYS A 170 -24.47 -17.56 5.72
CA LYS A 170 -25.74 -17.62 4.98
C LYS A 170 -25.67 -18.62 3.84
N LYS A 171 -26.80 -19.27 3.55
CA LYS A 171 -26.91 -20.29 2.48
C LYS A 171 -26.32 -19.82 1.14
N LYS A 172 -26.54 -18.55 0.78
CA LYS A 172 -26.05 -17.94 -0.47
C LYS A 172 -24.52 -17.86 -0.57
N TYR A 173 -23.82 -17.71 0.56
CA TYR A 173 -22.37 -17.45 0.63
C TYR A 173 -21.60 -18.55 1.37
N LYS A 174 -22.27 -19.66 1.71
CA LYS A 174 -21.75 -20.74 2.53
C LYS A 174 -20.48 -21.37 1.98
N THR A 175 -20.30 -21.32 0.66
CA THR A 175 -19.09 -21.81 -0.02
C THR A 175 -17.83 -21.10 0.48
N PHE A 176 -17.91 -19.80 0.76
CA PHE A 176 -16.76 -19.00 1.22
C PHE A 176 -16.37 -19.31 2.67
N TYR A 177 -17.31 -19.79 3.50
CA TYR A 177 -17.05 -20.04 4.92
C TYR A 177 -16.02 -21.16 5.15
N LYS A 178 -15.94 -22.13 4.22
CA LYS A 178 -14.98 -23.23 4.28
C LYS A 178 -13.54 -22.71 4.26
N ASP A 179 -13.27 -21.77 3.36
CA ASP A 179 -11.92 -21.25 3.06
C ASP A 179 -11.73 -19.83 3.61
N LYS A 180 -12.51 -19.47 4.64
CA LYS A 180 -12.64 -18.09 5.16
C LYS A 180 -11.31 -17.42 5.54
N ASN A 181 -10.38 -18.15 6.14
CA ASN A 181 -9.12 -17.57 6.60
C ASN A 181 -8.26 -17.19 5.40
N TYR A 182 -8.13 -18.11 4.44
CA TYR A 182 -7.41 -17.86 3.20
C TYR A 182 -8.02 -16.71 2.41
N LEU A 183 -9.36 -16.66 2.28
CA LEU A 183 -10.03 -15.56 1.58
C LEU A 183 -9.79 -14.19 2.25
N LEU A 184 -9.77 -14.13 3.59
CA LEU A 184 -9.43 -12.92 4.33
C LEU A 184 -7.97 -12.52 4.13
N ASP A 185 -7.05 -13.49 4.13
CA ASP A 185 -5.63 -13.24 3.87
C ASP A 185 -5.43 -12.69 2.46
N VAL A 186 -6.12 -13.24 1.45
CA VAL A 186 -6.09 -12.72 0.07
C VAL A 186 -6.67 -11.30 -0.01
N MET A 187 -7.81 -11.03 0.64
CA MET A 187 -8.37 -9.67 0.67
C MET A 187 -7.42 -8.66 1.33
N THR A 188 -6.67 -9.10 2.34
CA THR A 188 -5.66 -8.28 3.02
C THR A 188 -4.45 -8.06 2.12
N HIS A 189 -3.96 -9.10 1.46
CA HIS A 189 -2.85 -9.01 0.50
C HIS A 189 -3.17 -8.09 -0.69
N LEU A 190 -4.44 -8.01 -1.10
CA LEU A 190 -4.88 -7.13 -2.19
C LEU A 190 -5.21 -5.69 -1.74
N ASP A 191 -4.94 -5.35 -0.48
CA ASP A 191 -5.23 -4.06 0.18
C ASP A 191 -6.72 -3.68 0.20
N ILE A 192 -7.62 -4.67 0.07
CA ILE A 192 -9.07 -4.47 0.17
C ILE A 192 -9.46 -4.31 1.64
N LEU A 193 -8.85 -5.14 2.51
CA LEU A 193 -8.97 -5.08 3.95
C LEU A 193 -7.62 -4.68 4.54
N VAL A 194 -7.62 -3.82 5.55
CA VAL A 194 -6.41 -3.49 6.31
C VAL A 194 -6.62 -3.86 7.75
N GLU A 195 -5.79 -4.77 8.26
CA GLU A 195 -5.78 -5.10 9.67
C GLU A 195 -4.99 -4.04 10.44
N PRO A 196 -5.59 -3.34 11.43
CA PRO A 196 -4.83 -2.39 12.24
C PRO A 196 -3.77 -3.11 13.06
N THR A 197 -2.54 -2.61 13.00
CA THR A 197 -1.47 -3.02 13.91
C THR A 197 -1.65 -2.28 15.23
N ARG A 198 -1.90 -3.01 16.32
CA ARG A 198 -2.05 -2.46 17.68
C ARG A 198 -1.11 -3.19 18.63
N TYR A 199 -0.64 -2.48 19.64
CA TYR A 199 0.21 -3.02 20.69
C TYR A 199 -0.37 -2.67 22.06
N ASP A 200 -0.27 -3.57 23.03
CA ASP A 200 -0.62 -3.28 24.42
C ASP A 200 0.51 -2.50 25.14
N SER A 201 0.31 -2.20 26.42
CA SER A 201 1.31 -1.52 27.25
C SER A 201 2.63 -2.28 27.35
N ASP A 202 2.57 -3.61 27.22
CA ASP A 202 3.71 -4.53 27.26
C ASP A 202 4.28 -4.77 25.86
N ARG A 203 3.82 -4.00 24.86
CA ARG A 203 4.24 -4.03 23.45
C ARG A 203 3.94 -5.36 22.75
N ASN A 204 3.02 -6.16 23.25
CA ASN A 204 2.54 -7.33 22.54
C ASN A 204 1.54 -6.92 21.47
N ARG A 205 1.62 -7.56 20.29
CA ARG A 205 0.67 -7.32 19.21
C ARG A 205 -0.74 -7.75 19.64
N ILE A 206 -1.67 -6.81 19.67
CA ILE A 206 -3.09 -7.07 19.89
C ILE A 206 -3.73 -7.43 18.56
N LEU A 207 -4.33 -8.61 18.49
CA LEU A 207 -5.12 -9.02 17.32
C LEU A 207 -6.36 -8.14 17.18
N ALA A 208 -6.50 -7.50 16.02
CA ALA A 208 -7.68 -6.72 15.72
C ALA A 208 -8.90 -7.63 15.50
N ASN A 209 -10.06 -7.21 15.99
CA ASN A 209 -11.34 -7.88 15.73
C ASN A 209 -12.11 -7.27 14.53
N PHE A 210 -11.49 -6.34 13.81
CA PHE A 210 -12.03 -5.64 12.66
C PHE A 210 -10.95 -5.35 11.61
N TYR A 211 -11.37 -4.93 10.42
CA TYR A 211 -10.54 -4.42 9.35
C TYR A 211 -11.00 -3.02 8.96
N TYR A 212 -10.08 -2.18 8.49
CA TYR A 212 -10.44 -1.00 7.70
C TYR A 212 -10.74 -1.38 6.25
N VAL A 213 -11.62 -0.62 5.62
CA VAL A 213 -12.06 -0.77 4.23
C VAL A 213 -12.14 0.62 3.58
N ALA A 214 -10.98 1.19 3.25
CA ALA A 214 -10.88 2.56 2.75
C ALA A 214 -11.75 2.84 1.51
N SER A 215 -11.90 1.85 0.64
CA SER A 215 -12.72 1.93 -0.59
C SER A 215 -14.22 2.05 -0.34
N MET A 216 -14.70 1.68 0.84
CA MET A 216 -16.12 1.75 1.22
C MET A 216 -16.49 3.05 1.91
N VAL A 217 -15.52 3.85 2.33
CA VAL A 217 -15.79 5.10 3.06
C VAL A 217 -16.53 6.09 2.16
N ARG A 218 -17.61 6.66 2.68
CA ARG A 218 -18.44 7.70 2.04
C ARG A 218 -18.63 8.91 2.96
N ALA A 219 -18.22 8.82 4.22
CA ALA A 219 -18.26 9.93 5.17
C ALA A 219 -17.51 11.15 4.63
N LYS A 220 -18.12 12.31 4.82
CA LYS A 220 -17.46 13.61 4.63
C LYS A 220 -16.79 14.01 5.94
N ASP A 221 -15.87 14.97 5.87
CA ASP A 221 -15.29 15.54 7.08
C ASP A 221 -16.35 16.35 7.84
N GLU A 222 -16.94 15.72 8.85
CA GLU A 222 -17.85 16.34 9.81
C GLU A 222 -17.11 16.80 11.08
N SER A 223 -15.82 16.51 11.20
CA SER A 223 -15.04 16.80 12.41
C SER A 223 -14.70 18.28 12.56
N GLY A 224 -14.75 19.05 11.47
CA GLY A 224 -14.28 20.43 11.45
C GLY A 224 -12.76 20.55 11.50
N TYR A 225 -12.01 19.45 11.61
CA TYR A 225 -10.57 19.46 11.85
C TYR A 225 -9.81 20.04 10.66
N LEU A 226 -10.13 19.61 9.43
CA LEU A 226 -9.48 20.13 8.23
C LEU A 226 -9.88 21.57 7.91
N GLN A 227 -11.01 22.05 8.46
CA GLN A 227 -11.47 23.43 8.35
C GLN A 227 -11.15 24.28 9.59
N SER A 228 -10.39 23.73 10.55
CA SER A 228 -10.17 24.40 11.84
C SER A 228 -9.37 25.70 11.67
N PRO A 229 -9.68 26.75 12.47
CA PRO A 229 -8.90 27.98 12.44
C PRO A 229 -7.42 27.69 12.68
N GLY A 230 -6.55 28.30 11.86
CA GLY A 230 -5.11 28.09 11.97
C GLY A 230 -4.59 26.81 11.31
N PHE A 231 -5.44 25.93 10.73
CA PHE A 231 -5.00 24.66 10.12
C PHE A 231 -3.89 24.86 9.08
N THR A 232 -4.09 25.79 8.15
CA THR A 232 -3.10 26.12 7.11
C THR A 232 -1.82 26.72 7.71
N GLN A 233 -1.95 27.57 8.73
CA GLN A 233 -0.82 28.23 9.40
C GLN A 233 0.02 27.23 10.24
N ARG A 234 -0.61 26.16 10.72
CA ARG A 234 0.04 25.11 11.50
C ARG A 234 0.56 23.95 10.66
N SER A 235 0.43 24.03 9.33
CA SER A 235 0.82 22.95 8.44
C SER A 235 1.90 23.28 7.43
N ILE A 236 2.54 22.22 6.94
CA ILE A 236 3.32 22.18 5.70
C ILE A 236 2.69 21.14 4.77
N ALA A 237 2.77 21.31 3.45
CA ALA A 237 2.12 20.39 2.52
C ALA A 237 2.94 20.11 1.24
N VAL A 238 2.87 18.86 0.80
CA VAL A 238 3.42 18.35 -0.46
C VAL A 238 2.30 17.65 -1.23
N ALA A 239 2.38 17.67 -2.55
CA ALA A 239 1.45 16.97 -3.40
C ALA A 239 2.18 16.13 -4.44
N PHE A 240 1.59 14.99 -4.77
CA PHE A 240 1.99 14.10 -5.85
C PHE A 240 0.99 14.26 -6.97
N GLN A 241 1.37 15.00 -8.01
CA GLN A 241 0.51 15.21 -9.16
C GLN A 241 0.72 14.10 -10.19
N SER A 242 -0.36 13.47 -10.62
CA SER A 242 -0.33 12.48 -11.69
C SER A 242 0.02 13.12 -13.04
N SER A 243 0.83 12.43 -13.86
CA SER A 243 1.03 12.77 -15.27
C SER A 243 -0.19 12.44 -16.14
N SER A 244 -1.00 11.47 -15.69
CA SER A 244 -2.32 11.15 -16.26
C SER A 244 -3.37 12.17 -15.79
N LEU A 245 -4.37 12.41 -16.63
CA LEU A 245 -5.53 13.28 -16.37
C LEU A 245 -6.40 12.83 -15.18
N MET A 246 -6.21 11.61 -14.67
CA MET A 246 -6.91 11.13 -13.49
C MET A 246 -6.10 10.04 -12.77
N ILE A 247 -6.15 10.08 -11.44
CA ILE A 247 -5.67 9.02 -10.56
C ILE A 247 -6.75 7.93 -10.50
N PRO A 248 -6.44 6.66 -10.87
CA PRO A 248 -7.39 5.57 -10.74
C PRO A 248 -7.94 5.47 -9.29
N PRO A 249 -9.26 5.38 -9.08
CA PRO A 249 -9.83 5.32 -7.72
C PRO A 249 -9.20 4.22 -6.86
N ALA A 250 -8.93 3.05 -7.44
CA ALA A 250 -8.29 1.95 -6.75
C ALA A 250 -6.87 2.29 -6.25
N LEU A 251 -6.09 3.11 -6.99
CA LEU A 251 -4.78 3.60 -6.55
C LEU A 251 -4.95 4.49 -5.32
N SER A 252 -5.92 5.42 -5.35
CA SER A 252 -6.17 6.32 -4.22
C SER A 252 -6.56 5.60 -2.93
N PHE A 253 -7.39 4.56 -3.01
CA PHE A 253 -7.78 3.77 -1.84
C PHE A 253 -6.66 2.87 -1.36
N ARG A 254 -5.88 2.26 -2.26
CA ARG A 254 -4.67 1.49 -1.87
C ARG A 254 -3.65 2.37 -1.16
N PHE A 255 -3.48 3.61 -1.60
CA PHE A 255 -2.58 4.54 -0.93
C PHE A 255 -3.04 4.91 0.49
N ILE A 256 -4.34 5.10 0.70
CA ILE A 256 -4.92 5.29 2.04
C ILE A 256 -4.79 4.01 2.87
N SER A 257 -5.04 2.83 2.29
CA SER A 257 -4.83 1.53 2.94
C SER A 257 -3.39 1.35 3.42
N TYR A 258 -2.41 1.72 2.59
CA TYR A 258 -1.00 1.76 2.99
C TYR A 258 -0.78 2.66 4.21
N CYS A 259 -1.36 3.86 4.20
CA CYS A 259 -1.24 4.78 5.34
C CYS A 259 -1.87 4.20 6.62
N LEU A 260 -3.02 3.52 6.52
CA LEU A 260 -3.68 2.84 7.65
C LEU A 260 -2.86 1.68 8.21
N TYR A 261 -2.03 1.05 7.38
CA TYR A 261 -1.12 -0.01 7.82
C TYR A 261 0.09 0.56 8.59
N VAL A 262 0.59 1.72 8.17
CA VAL A 262 1.81 2.32 8.74
C VAL A 262 1.52 3.21 9.95
N TRP A 263 0.43 3.97 9.95
CA TRP A 263 0.11 4.96 10.97
C TRP A 263 -1.27 4.75 11.58
N ALA A 264 -1.40 5.07 12.87
CA ALA A 264 -2.68 5.06 13.55
C ALA A 264 -3.58 6.17 13.00
N VAL A 265 -4.82 5.83 12.64
CA VAL A 265 -5.84 6.83 12.30
C VAL A 265 -6.16 7.66 13.54
N LYS A 266 -6.24 8.98 13.36
CA LYS A 266 -6.63 9.90 14.43
C LYS A 266 -8.10 9.68 14.76
N THR A 267 -8.45 9.78 16.04
CA THR A 267 -9.84 9.74 16.47
C THR A 267 -10.29 11.11 16.98
N TYR A 268 -11.59 11.39 16.85
CA TYR A 268 -12.20 12.62 17.34
C TYR A 268 -13.52 12.34 18.08
N CYS A 269 -13.87 13.27 18.97
CA CYS A 269 -15.02 13.20 19.91
C CYS A 269 -14.91 12.08 20.97
N GLU A 270 -15.74 12.20 22.02
CA GLU A 270 -15.88 11.20 23.10
C GLU A 270 -16.30 9.82 22.58
N SER A 271 -16.96 9.78 21.41
CA SER A 271 -17.34 8.54 20.73
C SER A 271 -16.20 7.84 19.98
N ASN A 272 -14.98 8.38 20.02
CA ASN A 272 -13.77 7.81 19.42
C ASN A 272 -13.93 7.48 17.92
N ASN A 273 -14.54 8.40 17.16
CA ASN A 273 -14.76 8.20 15.73
C ASN A 273 -13.43 8.38 14.98
N GLU A 274 -13.12 7.45 14.08
CA GLU A 274 -11.91 7.49 13.26
C GLU A 274 -12.05 8.56 12.18
N MET A 275 -11.00 9.36 12.00
CA MET A 275 -10.94 10.44 11.01
C MET A 275 -10.56 9.89 9.63
N LEU A 276 -11.39 8.97 9.15
CA LEU A 276 -11.29 8.37 7.83
C LEU A 276 -12.49 8.82 6.99
N PHE A 277 -12.22 9.50 5.90
CA PHE A 277 -13.23 10.12 5.04
C PHE A 277 -13.10 9.61 3.61
N HIS A 278 -14.08 9.94 2.76
CA HIS A 278 -14.02 9.55 1.37
C HIS A 278 -12.75 10.13 0.72
N ARG A 279 -11.86 9.25 0.26
CA ARG A 279 -10.56 9.60 -0.35
C ARG A 279 -9.66 10.46 0.54
N SER A 280 -9.83 10.44 1.85
CA SER A 280 -8.99 11.19 2.79
C SER A 280 -8.84 10.48 4.14
N GLY A 281 -7.77 10.77 4.86
CA GLY A 281 -7.58 10.25 6.21
C GLY A 281 -6.63 11.12 7.03
N VAL A 282 -6.85 11.18 8.34
CA VAL A 282 -5.96 11.85 9.30
C VAL A 282 -5.28 10.80 10.16
N PHE A 283 -3.96 10.88 10.26
CA PHE A 283 -3.11 9.90 10.94
C PHE A 283 -2.26 10.58 11.99
N THR A 284 -2.12 9.97 13.16
CA THR A 284 -1.26 10.47 14.24
C THR A 284 0.17 10.04 13.98
N ILE A 285 1.10 10.99 13.83
CA ILE A 285 2.54 10.73 13.71
C ILE A 285 3.19 10.75 15.09
N ASP A 286 2.87 11.77 15.88
CA ASP A 286 3.26 11.91 17.29
C ASP A 286 2.16 12.71 18.04
N PRO A 287 2.21 12.84 19.39
CA PRO A 287 1.17 13.54 20.16
C PRO A 287 0.91 15.00 19.73
N SER A 288 1.86 15.63 19.04
CA SER A 288 1.83 17.02 18.58
C SER A 288 1.76 17.17 17.06
N LEU A 289 1.83 16.07 16.30
CA LEU A 289 1.96 16.09 14.85
C LEU A 289 1.02 15.07 14.21
N ASP A 290 0.15 15.57 13.36
CA ASP A 290 -0.74 14.75 12.54
C ASP A 290 -0.35 14.83 11.05
N MET A 291 -0.69 13.80 10.30
CA MET A 291 -0.60 13.75 8.84
C MET A 291 -2.00 13.62 8.24
N CYS A 292 -2.36 14.52 7.35
CA CYS A 292 -3.60 14.46 6.57
C CYS A 292 -3.26 14.06 5.13
N ILE A 293 -3.87 12.99 4.65
CA ILE A 293 -3.81 12.58 3.25
C ILE A 293 -5.16 12.91 2.60
N THR A 294 -5.12 13.59 1.46
CA THR A 294 -6.29 13.89 0.62
C THR A 294 -5.99 13.50 -0.81
N CYS A 295 -6.79 12.61 -1.38
CA CYS A 295 -6.65 12.17 -2.76
C CYS A 295 -7.72 12.87 -3.62
N GLU A 296 -7.29 13.82 -4.44
CA GLU A 296 -8.10 14.49 -5.45
C GLU A 296 -7.93 13.79 -6.82
N ASP A 297 -8.64 14.24 -7.84
CA ASP A 297 -8.67 13.56 -9.15
C ASP A 297 -7.31 13.53 -9.84
N GLU A 298 -6.52 14.60 -9.74
CA GLU A 298 -5.21 14.70 -10.38
C GLU A 298 -4.03 14.66 -9.40
N MET A 299 -4.28 14.77 -8.10
CA MET A 299 -3.23 14.90 -7.11
C MET A 299 -3.53 14.24 -5.77
N ILE A 300 -2.48 13.75 -5.12
CA ILE A 300 -2.52 13.27 -3.74
C ILE A 300 -1.77 14.29 -2.88
N ILE A 301 -2.46 14.90 -1.92
CA ILE A 301 -1.91 15.92 -1.04
C ILE A 301 -1.64 15.31 0.32
N ALA A 302 -0.39 15.42 0.77
CA ALA A 302 0.02 15.10 2.13
C ALA A 302 0.30 16.40 2.89
N ARG A 303 -0.43 16.63 4.00
CA ARG A 303 -0.22 17.76 4.90
C ARG A 303 0.25 17.28 6.26
N LEU A 304 1.30 17.87 6.79
CA LEU A 304 1.70 17.68 8.18
C LEU A 304 1.19 18.87 8.98
N VAL A 305 0.53 18.60 10.11
CA VAL A 305 -0.18 19.59 10.92
C VAL A 305 0.33 19.50 12.35
N HIS A 306 1.02 20.53 12.82
CA HIS A 306 1.47 20.60 14.21
C HIS A 306 0.36 21.14 15.12
N ALA A 307 0.34 20.76 16.38
CA ALA A 307 -0.63 21.23 17.37
C ALA A 307 -0.63 22.77 17.50
N THR A 308 0.53 23.41 17.33
CA THR A 308 0.72 24.85 17.59
C THR A 308 1.23 25.68 16.40
N SER A 309 2.25 25.24 15.67
CA SER A 309 2.90 26.03 14.61
C SER A 309 3.62 25.13 13.60
N ASN A 310 3.58 25.49 12.31
CA ASN A 310 4.29 24.75 11.27
C ASN A 310 5.83 24.81 11.43
N THR A 311 6.37 25.84 12.08
CA THR A 311 7.82 26.01 12.32
C THR A 311 8.42 24.93 13.20
N LEU A 312 7.59 24.23 13.97
CA LEU A 312 7.99 23.13 14.85
C LEU A 312 8.02 21.78 14.12
N ILE A 313 7.55 21.73 12.87
CA ILE A 313 7.63 20.52 12.06
C ILE A 313 9.08 20.31 11.65
N MET A 314 9.66 19.23 12.16
CA MET A 314 11.06 18.89 11.90
C MET A 314 11.24 18.43 10.45
N ARG A 315 12.19 19.05 9.75
CA ARG A 315 12.58 18.69 8.37
C ARG A 315 12.81 17.20 8.19
N GLY A 316 13.50 16.56 9.13
CA GLY A 316 13.80 15.12 9.05
C GLY A 316 12.57 14.21 9.11
N VAL A 317 11.54 14.61 9.86
CA VAL A 317 10.26 13.90 9.91
C VAL A 317 9.50 14.08 8.60
N ALA A 318 9.43 15.31 8.10
CA ALA A 318 8.76 15.63 6.85
C ALA A 318 9.41 14.92 5.64
N SER A 319 10.73 14.92 5.53
CA SER A 319 11.45 14.20 4.47
C SER A 319 11.29 12.68 4.58
N SER A 320 11.37 12.11 5.79
CA SER A 320 11.13 10.67 6.00
C SER A 320 9.71 10.24 5.57
N ILE A 321 8.70 11.05 5.92
CA ILE A 321 7.31 10.79 5.52
C ILE A 321 7.20 10.90 4.00
N TYR A 322 7.78 11.94 3.39
CA TYR A 322 7.79 12.09 1.95
C TYR A 322 8.42 10.89 1.23
N GLU A 323 9.57 10.39 1.68
CA GLU A 323 10.21 9.19 1.12
C GLU A 323 9.33 7.95 1.24
N CYS A 324 8.71 7.76 2.41
CA CYS A 324 7.79 6.66 2.67
C CYS A 324 6.60 6.69 1.71
N LEU A 325 5.95 7.85 1.59
CA LEU A 325 4.81 8.07 0.70
C LEU A 325 5.20 7.94 -0.78
N SER A 326 6.36 8.47 -1.18
CA SER A 326 6.86 8.37 -2.55
C SER A 326 7.13 6.92 -2.94
N SER A 327 7.82 6.16 -2.06
CA SER A 327 8.08 4.74 -2.29
C SER A 327 6.80 3.91 -2.36
N ALA A 328 5.80 4.24 -1.52
CA ALA A 328 4.50 3.59 -1.56
C ALA A 328 3.77 3.86 -2.89
N LEU A 329 3.74 5.12 -3.35
CA LEU A 329 3.14 5.46 -4.64
C LEU A 329 3.82 4.77 -5.80
N GLU A 330 5.15 4.71 -5.81
CA GLU A 330 5.90 4.02 -6.85
C GLU A 330 5.52 2.53 -6.91
N LYS A 331 5.52 1.84 -5.77
CA LYS A 331 5.16 0.41 -5.68
C LYS A 331 3.71 0.14 -6.09
N ILE A 332 2.77 0.97 -5.63
CA ILE A 332 1.36 0.83 -6.01
C ILE A 332 1.19 1.09 -7.52
N SER A 333 1.89 2.09 -8.07
CA SER A 333 1.82 2.43 -9.50
C SER A 333 2.35 1.31 -10.38
N GLN A 334 3.41 0.61 -9.95
CA GLN A 334 3.94 -0.56 -10.67
C GLN A 334 2.90 -1.68 -10.85
N LEU A 335 1.94 -1.82 -9.93
CA LEU A 335 0.85 -2.80 -10.06
C LEU A 335 -0.09 -2.46 -11.23
N TYR A 336 -0.34 -1.18 -11.49
CA TYR A 336 -1.21 -0.73 -12.58
C TYR A 336 -0.51 -0.72 -13.94
N ILE A 337 0.82 -0.59 -13.96
CA ILE A 337 1.63 -0.62 -15.19
C ILE A 337 1.69 -2.05 -15.77
N ARG A 338 1.71 -3.09 -14.93
CA ARG A 338 1.76 -4.48 -15.41
C ARG A 338 0.48 -4.97 -16.10
N THR A 339 -0.63 -4.26 -15.95
CA THR A 339 -1.93 -4.65 -16.52
C THR A 339 -2.24 -4.00 -17.87
N SER A 340 -1.47 -3.01 -18.32
CA SER A 340 -1.60 -2.43 -19.66
C SER A 340 -0.66 -3.15 -20.63
N SER A 341 -1.24 -3.85 -21.61
CA SER A 341 -0.53 -4.60 -22.67
C SER A 341 0.29 -3.72 -23.63
N ASP A 342 0.16 -2.40 -23.54
CA ASP A 342 0.85 -1.47 -24.44
C ASP A 342 2.26 -1.16 -23.96
N GLN A 343 3.23 -1.94 -24.44
CA GLN A 343 4.66 -1.62 -24.34
C GLN A 343 5.06 -0.37 -25.17
N THR A 344 4.14 0.19 -25.97
CA THR A 344 4.38 1.33 -26.86
C THR A 344 3.97 2.69 -26.29
N TYR A 345 3.13 2.72 -25.25
CA TYR A 345 2.87 3.94 -24.48
C TYR A 345 3.57 3.85 -23.13
N SER A 346 4.70 4.56 -23.02
CA SER A 346 5.37 4.92 -21.78
C SER A 346 4.49 5.87 -20.94
N SER A 347 3.22 5.52 -20.69
CA SER A 347 2.42 6.17 -19.66
C SER A 347 2.79 5.55 -18.32
N HIS A 348 4.03 5.80 -17.88
CA HIS A 348 4.32 5.71 -16.46
C HIS A 348 3.26 6.59 -15.77
N ALA A 349 2.52 6.04 -14.81
CA ALA A 349 1.84 6.86 -13.82
C ALA A 349 2.94 7.54 -12.98
N SER A 350 3.62 8.51 -13.59
CA SER A 350 4.72 9.25 -13.01
C SER A 350 4.10 10.36 -12.19
N PHE A 351 4.34 10.34 -10.89
CA PHE A 351 3.91 11.41 -10.02
C PHE A 351 4.99 12.50 -10.00
N MET A 352 4.60 13.72 -10.35
CA MET A 352 5.43 14.89 -10.17
C MET A 352 5.19 15.47 -8.77
N THR A 353 6.27 15.60 -8.00
CA THR A 353 6.20 16.26 -6.70
C THR A 353 6.00 17.76 -6.86
N ARG A 354 4.98 18.28 -6.17
CA ARG A 354 4.68 19.70 -6.03
C ARG A 354 4.65 20.12 -4.57
N ILE A 355 5.19 21.29 -4.28
CA ILE A 355 5.20 21.84 -2.92
C ILE A 355 4.12 22.91 -2.82
N CYS A 356 3.36 22.87 -1.74
CA CYS A 356 2.36 23.88 -1.44
C CYS A 356 3.00 25.07 -0.73
N CYS A 357 2.66 26.29 -1.13
CA CYS A 357 3.08 27.49 -0.39
C CYS A 357 2.35 27.67 0.96
N ASN A 358 1.24 26.95 1.15
CA ASN A 358 0.33 27.08 2.32
C ASN A 358 -0.13 28.53 2.58
N SER A 359 -0.40 29.30 1.53
CA SER A 359 -1.13 30.56 1.65
C SER A 359 -2.56 30.30 2.15
N PRO A 360 -3.02 30.96 3.25
CA PRO A 360 -4.39 30.82 3.75
C PRO A 360 -5.46 31.35 2.80
N LYS A 361 -5.10 32.28 1.90
CA LYS A 361 -6.03 32.91 0.97
C LYS A 361 -6.05 32.22 -0.40
N ASN A 362 -4.89 31.79 -0.92
CA ASN A 362 -4.74 31.18 -2.25
C ASN A 362 -3.57 30.18 -2.25
N SER A 363 -3.79 28.91 -1.86
CA SER A 363 -2.71 27.91 -1.87
C SER A 363 -2.25 27.58 -3.30
N CYS A 364 -0.97 27.83 -3.61
CA CYS A 364 -0.31 27.48 -4.88
C CYS A 364 0.49 26.17 -4.72
N PHE A 365 0.41 25.26 -5.70
CA PHE A 365 1.26 24.07 -5.80
C PHE A 365 2.29 24.23 -6.91
N LEU A 366 3.57 24.16 -6.56
CA LEU A 366 4.66 24.49 -7.46
C LEU A 366 5.60 23.33 -7.71
N PRO A 367 6.23 23.25 -8.89
CA PRO A 367 7.24 22.24 -9.17
C PRO A 367 8.39 22.32 -8.16
N HIS A 368 8.79 21.17 -7.64
CA HIS A 368 9.91 21.03 -6.69
C HIS A 368 11.24 21.63 -7.23
N ASN A 369 11.44 21.62 -8.54
CA ASN A 369 12.71 22.01 -9.18
C ASN A 369 12.97 23.54 -9.19
N ASN A 370 11.97 24.37 -8.89
CA ASN A 370 12.09 25.84 -8.92
C ASN A 370 12.60 26.46 -7.60
N LEU A 371 13.21 25.66 -6.72
CA LEU A 371 13.48 26.03 -5.33
C LEU A 371 14.97 26.28 -5.00
N ALA A 372 15.80 26.50 -6.02
CA ALA A 372 17.21 26.80 -5.84
C ALA A 372 17.42 28.27 -5.39
N ASN A 373 18.18 28.45 -4.30
CA ASN A 373 18.78 29.70 -3.84
C ASN A 373 17.84 30.79 -3.28
N THR A 374 17.17 30.51 -2.17
CA THR A 374 16.67 31.59 -1.27
C THR A 374 17.18 31.33 0.15
N ASP A 375 17.57 32.39 0.87
CA ASP A 375 18.25 32.20 2.16
C ASP A 375 17.34 32.39 3.39
N LYS A 376 16.17 33.06 3.27
CA LYS A 376 15.23 33.22 4.40
C LYS A 376 13.75 33.36 4.02
N ILE A 377 13.46 34.12 2.96
CA ILE A 377 12.11 34.42 2.50
C ILE A 377 12.01 34.00 1.03
N TRP A 378 10.90 33.36 0.67
CA TRP A 378 10.61 32.96 -0.70
C TRP A 378 9.29 33.58 -1.14
N ILE A 379 9.24 34.13 -2.35
CA ILE A 379 8.03 34.78 -2.89
C ILE A 379 7.34 33.78 -3.82
N CYS A 380 6.06 33.41 -3.58
CA CYS A 380 5.35 32.49 -4.49
C CYS A 380 5.20 33.14 -5.87
N PRO A 381 5.75 32.56 -6.95
CA PRO A 381 5.65 33.13 -8.28
C PRO A 381 4.21 33.21 -8.79
N SER A 382 3.29 32.38 -8.27
CA SER A 382 1.89 32.39 -8.69
C SER A 382 1.08 33.57 -8.15
N HIS A 383 1.45 34.14 -7.00
CA HIS A 383 0.63 35.17 -6.36
C HIS A 383 1.42 36.25 -5.59
N GLY A 384 2.75 36.26 -5.68
CA GLY A 384 3.61 37.32 -5.16
C GLY A 384 3.68 37.45 -3.63
N ILE A 385 3.24 36.44 -2.88
CA ILE A 385 3.22 36.47 -1.41
C ILE A 385 4.53 35.91 -0.87
N GLU A 386 5.07 36.54 0.17
CA GLU A 386 6.23 36.05 0.92
C GLU A 386 5.86 34.87 1.84
N HIS A 387 6.65 33.81 1.77
CA HIS A 387 6.55 32.64 2.63
C HIS A 387 7.86 32.35 3.33
N SER A 388 7.75 31.74 4.51
CA SER A 388 8.90 31.14 5.18
C SER A 388 9.47 30.02 4.32
N ILE A 389 10.78 30.05 4.10
CA ILE A 389 11.47 28.98 3.38
C ILE A 389 11.36 27.63 4.08
N HIS A 390 11.08 27.60 5.38
CA HIS A 390 10.86 26.38 6.16
C HIS A 390 9.72 25.53 5.58
N THR A 391 8.62 26.14 5.14
CA THR A 391 7.46 25.42 4.57
C THR A 391 7.85 24.59 3.35
N ILE A 392 8.87 25.04 2.64
CA ILE A 392 9.33 24.47 1.37
C ILE A 392 10.48 23.49 1.63
N THR A 393 11.51 23.95 2.33
CA THR A 393 12.73 23.17 2.61
C THR A 393 12.52 22.06 3.62
N SER A 394 11.40 22.03 4.33
CA SER A 394 11.06 20.89 5.19
C SER A 394 10.87 19.59 4.40
N TRP A 395 10.41 19.68 3.15
CA TRP A 395 10.17 18.53 2.28
C TRP A 395 11.37 18.17 1.39
N THR A 396 12.30 19.11 1.21
CA THR A 396 13.48 18.94 0.36
C THR A 396 14.70 18.74 1.25
N GLU A 397 15.69 17.98 0.81
CA GLU A 397 16.97 17.92 1.51
C GLU A 397 18.00 18.80 0.83
N LYS A 398 18.75 19.56 1.64
CA LYS A 398 20.08 20.01 1.22
C LYS A 398 20.94 18.79 1.43
N LYS A 399 21.68 18.38 0.40
CA LYS A 399 22.91 17.59 0.57
C LYS A 399 23.89 18.46 1.35
N ASP A 400 23.63 18.69 2.64
CA ASP A 400 24.63 19.26 3.51
C ASP A 400 25.74 18.19 3.58
N GLU A 401 26.95 18.58 3.21
CA GLU A 401 28.12 17.70 3.13
C GLU A 401 28.17 16.76 4.35
N ASP A 402 28.32 15.46 4.08
CA ASP A 402 28.41 14.34 5.02
C ASP A 402 29.58 14.47 6.02
N LYS A 403 29.57 15.50 6.87
CA LYS A 403 30.59 15.73 7.89
C LYS A 403 29.89 16.22 9.17
N CYS A 404 29.59 15.31 10.10
CA CYS A 404 29.42 15.78 11.47
C CYS A 404 30.80 16.22 11.97
N LYS A 405 30.91 17.46 12.46
CA LYS A 405 32.14 17.95 13.09
C LYS A 405 32.52 17.02 14.27
N PRO A 406 33.81 16.79 14.54
CA PRO A 406 34.25 16.17 15.79
C PRO A 406 33.62 16.94 16.97
N GLY A 407 32.84 16.25 17.83
CA GLY A 407 32.05 16.89 18.90
C GLY A 407 30.52 16.96 18.68
N CYS A 408 30.00 16.26 17.67
CA CYS A 408 28.56 16.06 17.42
C CYS A 408 27.78 15.74 18.73
N THR A 409 26.73 16.51 19.07
CA THR A 409 25.97 16.37 20.34
C THR A 409 25.36 14.99 20.61
N VAL A 410 25.30 14.10 19.62
CA VAL A 410 24.85 12.70 19.77
C VAL A 410 25.90 11.82 20.46
N THR A 411 27.17 12.25 20.55
CA THR A 411 28.17 11.62 21.42
C THR A 411 28.08 12.09 22.88
N LYS A 412 27.06 12.87 23.27
CA LYS A 412 26.79 13.13 24.69
C LYS A 412 26.39 11.81 25.36
N TYR A 413 27.16 11.42 26.38
CA TYR A 413 27.13 10.12 27.08
C TYR A 413 25.74 9.66 27.54
N GLN A 414 24.80 10.58 27.76
CA GLN A 414 23.43 10.28 28.18
C GLN A 414 22.59 9.59 27.10
N PHE A 415 22.74 9.99 25.82
CA PHE A 415 21.94 9.42 24.74
C PHE A 415 22.35 7.98 24.40
N MET A 416 23.63 7.66 24.49
CA MET A 416 24.17 6.32 24.26
C MET A 416 23.60 5.28 25.24
N ARG A 417 23.04 5.75 26.37
CA ARG A 417 22.37 4.91 27.39
C ARG A 417 20.85 4.83 27.20
N ALA A 418 20.29 5.48 26.18
CA ALA A 418 18.86 5.42 25.90
C ALA A 418 18.53 4.18 25.05
N THR A 419 17.32 3.67 25.25
CA THR A 419 16.76 2.56 24.48
C THR A 419 16.09 3.11 23.20
N PRO A 420 16.32 2.51 22.02
CA PRO A 420 15.71 2.96 20.76
C PRO A 420 14.20 2.73 20.71
N SER A 421 13.44 3.70 20.19
CA SER A 421 12.00 3.56 19.94
C SER A 421 11.71 2.67 18.72
N ASP A 422 10.49 2.18 18.58
CA ASP A 422 10.07 1.39 17.41
C ASP A 422 10.28 2.14 16.10
N LEU A 423 10.01 3.45 16.06
CA LEU A 423 10.28 4.27 14.88
C LEU A 423 11.77 4.30 14.53
N GLN A 424 12.64 4.34 15.55
CA GLN A 424 14.09 4.34 15.35
C GLN A 424 14.58 2.96 14.90
N LEU A 425 14.07 1.88 15.49
CA LEU A 425 14.38 0.53 15.05
C LEU A 425 13.86 0.24 13.65
N ARG A 426 12.68 0.75 13.30
CA ARG A 426 12.10 0.61 11.95
C ARG A 426 12.94 1.35 10.92
N ARG A 427 13.42 2.54 11.25
CA ARG A 427 14.36 3.28 10.38
C ARG A 427 15.71 2.55 10.26
N LEU A 428 16.22 2.02 11.36
CA LEU A 428 17.45 1.23 11.37
C LEU A 428 17.29 -0.05 10.53
N SER A 429 16.16 -0.76 10.64
CA SER A 429 15.90 -2.01 9.94
C SER A 429 15.83 -1.86 8.44
N LEU A 430 15.43 -0.68 7.94
CA LEU A 430 15.38 -0.44 6.51
C LEU A 430 16.79 -0.33 5.88
N LEU A 431 17.82 -0.06 6.68
CA LEU A 431 19.19 0.19 6.18
C LEU A 431 19.98 -1.08 5.89
N TYR A 432 19.50 -2.21 6.35
CA TYR A 432 20.23 -3.47 6.34
C TYR A 432 19.43 -4.51 5.57
N SER A 433 20.14 -5.26 4.74
CA SER A 433 19.61 -6.48 4.14
C SER A 433 19.21 -7.49 5.23
N LEU A 434 18.41 -8.48 4.85
CA LEU A 434 18.05 -9.60 5.74
C LEU A 434 19.29 -10.23 6.40
N PHE A 435 20.36 -10.39 5.63
CA PHE A 435 21.62 -10.97 6.11
C PHE A 435 22.31 -10.06 7.15
N GLU A 436 22.43 -8.76 6.86
CA GLU A 436 23.05 -7.80 7.77
C GLU A 436 22.23 -7.61 9.05
N ALA A 437 20.90 -7.67 8.96
CA ALA A 437 20.03 -7.62 10.14
C ALA A 437 20.18 -8.85 11.03
N LYS A 438 20.41 -10.05 10.45
CA LYS A 438 20.73 -11.27 11.20
C LYS A 438 22.06 -11.13 11.94
N GLU A 439 23.12 -10.74 11.25
CA GLU A 439 24.44 -10.52 11.85
C GLU A 439 24.39 -9.49 12.98
N LEU A 440 23.69 -8.37 12.74
CA LEU A 440 23.49 -7.35 13.76
C LEU A 440 22.76 -7.90 14.98
N ALA A 441 21.72 -8.72 14.78
CA ALA A 441 20.96 -9.31 15.88
C ALA A 441 21.78 -10.29 16.74
N LEU A 442 22.65 -11.09 16.10
CA LEU A 442 23.55 -12.00 16.81
C LEU A 442 24.56 -11.24 17.67
N HIS A 443 25.12 -10.14 17.15
CA HIS A 443 26.01 -9.27 17.92
C HIS A 443 25.31 -8.48 19.03
N LEU A 444 23.99 -8.31 18.92
CA LEU A 444 23.16 -7.70 19.95
C LEU A 444 22.63 -8.71 20.98
N GLY A 445 23.02 -9.99 20.89
CA GLY A 445 22.80 -10.99 21.94
C GLY A 445 21.74 -12.04 21.66
N LEU A 446 21.00 -11.98 20.55
CA LEU A 446 20.06 -13.05 20.19
C LEU A 446 20.78 -14.31 19.74
N SER A 447 20.22 -15.47 20.06
CA SER A 447 20.73 -16.75 19.54
C SER A 447 20.33 -16.98 18.08
N ASN A 448 21.12 -17.78 17.35
CA ASN A 448 20.79 -18.18 15.98
C ASN A 448 19.37 -18.76 15.86
N ARG A 449 18.95 -19.56 16.84
CA ARG A 449 17.62 -20.18 16.84
C ARG A 449 16.50 -19.15 16.95
N GLU A 450 16.66 -18.12 17.77
CA GLU A 450 15.67 -17.05 17.92
C GLU A 450 15.58 -16.20 16.66
N VAL A 451 16.74 -15.84 16.10
CA VAL A 451 16.83 -15.12 14.83
C VAL A 451 16.13 -15.93 13.72
N GLU A 452 16.47 -17.20 13.54
CA GLU A 452 15.83 -18.06 12.53
C GLU A 452 14.32 -18.18 12.73
N THR A 453 13.87 -18.36 13.97
CA THR A 453 12.43 -18.43 14.29
C THR A 453 11.70 -17.16 13.82
N ILE A 454 12.24 -15.98 14.10
CA ILE A 454 11.63 -14.70 13.69
C ILE A 454 11.56 -14.60 12.16
N PHE A 455 12.64 -14.96 11.46
CA PHE A 455 12.68 -14.91 9.99
C PHE A 455 11.83 -16.00 9.31
N GLU A 456 11.46 -17.07 10.03
CA GLU A 456 10.54 -18.10 9.56
C GLU A 456 9.07 -17.75 9.81
N THR A 457 8.77 -16.96 10.85
CA THR A 457 7.40 -16.62 11.25
C THR A 457 6.91 -15.27 10.73
N GLU A 458 7.82 -14.33 10.48
CA GLU A 458 7.52 -12.96 10.06
C GLU A 458 7.76 -12.74 8.56
N ASP A 459 7.05 -11.79 7.97
CA ASP A 459 7.26 -11.38 6.57
C ASP A 459 8.68 -10.83 6.39
N PRO A 460 9.41 -11.13 5.30
CA PRO A 460 10.77 -10.61 5.10
C PRO A 460 10.89 -9.07 5.18
N LYS A 461 9.83 -8.32 4.86
CA LYS A 461 9.83 -6.84 4.96
C LYS A 461 9.62 -6.35 6.40
N THR A 462 9.14 -7.20 7.31
CA THR A 462 9.00 -6.89 8.75
C THR A 462 10.03 -7.60 9.60
N ALA A 463 10.60 -8.72 9.15
CA ALA A 463 11.52 -9.55 9.93
C ALA A 463 12.78 -8.78 10.38
N CYS A 464 13.34 -7.89 9.53
CA CYS A 464 14.45 -7.02 9.95
C CYS A 464 14.06 -6.07 11.09
N PHE A 465 12.82 -5.59 11.12
CA PHE A 465 12.34 -4.74 12.20
C PHE A 465 12.09 -5.56 13.46
N GLU A 466 11.39 -6.69 13.31
CA GLU A 466 11.01 -7.57 14.42
C GLU A 466 12.25 -8.15 15.11
N VAL A 467 13.29 -8.54 14.37
CA VAL A 467 14.54 -9.05 14.96
C VAL A 467 15.26 -7.99 15.79
N LEU A 468 15.36 -6.74 15.29
CA LEU A 468 15.98 -5.64 16.04
C LEU A 468 15.12 -5.19 17.23
N ARG A 469 13.79 -5.29 17.10
CA ARG A 469 12.85 -5.06 18.19
C ARG A 469 13.05 -6.09 19.30
N GLN A 470 13.20 -7.36 18.93
CA GLN A 470 13.44 -8.44 19.87
C GLN A 470 14.81 -8.31 20.56
N CYS A 471 15.88 -7.91 19.85
CA CYS A 471 17.16 -7.57 20.49
C CYS A 471 16.99 -6.51 21.58
N ARG A 472 16.25 -5.43 21.29
CA ARG A 472 15.98 -4.37 22.27
C ARG A 472 15.19 -4.88 23.47
N ASP A 473 14.16 -5.66 23.23
CA ASP A 473 13.20 -6.05 24.25
C ASP A 473 13.72 -7.20 25.14
N THR A 474 14.56 -8.10 24.61
CA THR A 474 15.13 -9.24 25.35
C THR A 474 16.45 -8.87 26.04
N GLU A 475 17.34 -8.14 25.37
CA GLU A 475 18.72 -7.88 25.85
C GLU A 475 18.90 -6.45 26.41
N PHE A 476 17.82 -5.68 26.53
CA PHE A 476 17.83 -4.27 26.98
C PHE A 476 18.81 -3.38 26.19
N VAL A 477 18.93 -3.65 24.88
CA VAL A 477 19.87 -2.96 23.98
C VAL A 477 19.66 -1.46 23.99
N VAL A 478 20.73 -0.73 24.26
CA VAL A 478 20.80 0.73 24.13
C VAL A 478 21.54 1.13 22.86
N PHE A 479 21.49 2.42 22.51
CA PHE A 479 22.19 2.94 21.33
C PHE A 479 23.70 2.71 21.34
N LYS A 480 24.31 2.51 22.53
CA LYS A 480 25.71 2.08 22.63
C LYS A 480 25.93 0.69 22.08
N ASP A 481 25.09 -0.27 22.43
CA ASP A 481 25.29 -1.66 21.99
C ASP A 481 25.04 -1.78 20.48
N ILE A 482 24.07 -1.03 19.94
CA ILE A 482 23.88 -0.91 18.49
C ILE A 482 25.10 -0.31 17.82
N LYS A 483 25.69 0.75 18.38
CA LYS A 483 26.92 1.34 17.83
C LYS A 483 28.05 0.33 17.79
N ASP A 484 28.25 -0.40 18.89
CA ASP A 484 29.36 -1.33 19.04
C ASP A 484 29.15 -2.54 18.10
N ALA A 485 27.93 -3.06 17.97
CA ALA A 485 27.57 -4.11 17.02
C ALA A 485 27.73 -3.66 15.55
N LEU A 486 27.33 -2.44 15.21
CA LEU A 486 27.54 -1.86 13.87
C LEU A 486 29.01 -1.70 13.52
N GLN A 487 29.86 -1.47 14.51
CA GLN A 487 31.30 -1.40 14.32
C GLN A 487 31.89 -2.79 14.03
N ILE A 488 31.37 -3.84 14.67
CA ILE A 488 31.82 -5.23 14.43
C ILE A 488 31.49 -5.68 13.01
N ILE A 489 30.29 -5.39 12.50
CA ILE A 489 29.88 -5.77 11.13
C ILE A 489 30.47 -4.85 10.03
N GLY A 490 31.41 -3.97 10.37
CA GLY A 490 32.09 -3.09 9.40
C GLY A 490 31.23 -1.98 8.81
N LYS A 491 30.09 -1.64 9.44
CA LYS A 491 29.14 -0.62 8.96
C LYS A 491 29.18 0.67 9.77
N GLN A 492 30.36 1.02 10.29
CA GLN A 492 30.50 2.16 11.19
C GLN A 492 30.18 3.48 10.48
N SER A 493 29.02 4.05 10.76
CA SER A 493 28.84 5.49 10.70
C SER A 493 28.15 5.97 11.97
N ILE A 494 28.90 6.69 12.82
CA ILE A 494 28.37 7.43 13.97
C ILE A 494 27.22 8.37 13.54
N HIS A 495 27.16 8.68 12.24
CA HIS A 495 26.14 9.47 11.60
C HIS A 495 24.78 8.77 11.45
N ILE A 496 24.72 7.45 11.22
CA ILE A 496 23.45 6.69 11.15
C ILE A 496 22.70 6.82 12.48
N LEU A 497 23.39 6.61 13.60
CA LEU A 497 22.80 6.79 14.93
C LEU A 497 22.45 8.26 15.18
N CYS A 498 23.29 9.21 14.76
CA CYS A 498 22.97 10.63 14.83
C CYS A 498 21.67 10.99 14.09
N LYS A 499 21.48 10.42 12.89
CA LYS A 499 20.30 10.63 12.06
C LYS A 499 19.06 9.96 12.67
N LEU A 500 19.16 8.73 13.16
CA LEU A 500 18.08 8.04 13.88
C LEU A 500 17.53 8.85 15.05
N VAL A 501 18.43 9.56 15.74
CA VAL A 501 18.15 10.26 16.99
C VAL A 501 17.59 11.64 16.76
N LYS A 502 18.15 12.34 15.78
CA LYS A 502 17.64 13.63 15.32
C LYS A 502 16.40 13.47 14.43
N GLY A 503 15.97 12.23 14.18
CA GLY A 503 14.90 11.90 13.24
C GLY A 503 15.17 12.37 11.82
N GLN A 504 16.44 12.50 11.44
CA GLN A 504 16.90 12.83 10.10
C GLN A 504 16.84 11.56 9.23
N PRO A 505 16.55 11.68 7.93
CA PRO A 505 16.50 10.53 7.05
C PRO A 505 17.89 9.91 6.90
N ILE A 506 17.88 8.63 6.57
CA ILE A 506 19.08 7.82 6.45
C ILE A 506 19.03 7.19 5.07
N TYR A 507 19.92 7.63 4.20
CA TYR A 507 19.95 7.19 2.82
C TYR A 507 20.34 5.72 2.73
N PHE A 508 19.60 5.00 1.89
CA PHE A 508 19.98 3.68 1.41
C PHE A 508 21.07 3.87 0.35
N GLY A 509 22.26 3.30 0.60
CA GLY A 509 23.26 3.16 -0.45
C GLY A 509 22.69 2.33 -1.60
N LYS A 510 23.06 2.68 -2.83
CA LYS A 510 22.65 2.01 -4.08
C LYS A 510 22.70 0.49 -4.02
#